data_AF-A0A935QVP8-F1
#
_entry.id   AF-A0A935QVP8-F1
#
_cell.length_a   1.000
_cell.length_b   1.000
_cell.length_c   1.000
_cell.angle_alpha   90.00
_cell.angle_beta   90.00
_cell.angle_gamma   90.00
#
_symmetry.space_group_name_H-M   'P 1'
#
loop_
_entity.id
_entity.type
_entity.pdbx_description
1 polymer ?
#
loop_
_entity_poly.entity_id
_entity_poly.type
_entity_poly.pdbx_seq_one_letter_code
_entity_poly.pdbx_strand_id
1 'polypeptide(L)'
;MAPSAAIVAGMDCLTDDLISAANGGPPFTLPEPPPALYEAAAPPPPGAKGLYGGRMDNHVDSANFTVAWADGDATTSAANDASEALEAAWTALVEEQGWAPPVSSDDYFVWVILDPTLSGTGLTYELATDDYPDGYPVILLNPTYASNARFWKSLAAHELNHALQYARREYLTGREEPWYWEASAEWGAELALPDVDMYATSSVYYADATEARYSSMEGYHQYGMFPLNAFVEETMTGDGGMLAVWERSEALSGERWDAVLADALGVDALTLFAGFSGAYAAETLRESSKYERPAEIVTFDGAEQMGQVNYLGSDVFVASRGMWVDLSEGDALLANADGVGARLWVDAGDHFTVTGAEDGAPYTLMEGEEQEGDTGLVDEDDGGGGGGGKSGGGTCGLTRPSHGAGWLGLIGLLALGRRRRSPRGRLG
;
A
#
# COMPACT_ATOMS: atom_id res chain seq x y z
N MET A 1 -37.82 -13.30 -14.90
CA MET A 1 -37.13 -12.04 -14.59
C MET A 1 -35.69 -12.42 -14.37
N ALA A 2 -34.75 -11.87 -15.15
CA ALA A 2 -33.34 -12.11 -14.88
C ALA A 2 -32.95 -11.35 -13.60
N PRO A 3 -32.16 -11.94 -12.69
CA PRO A 3 -31.64 -11.24 -11.53
C PRO A 3 -30.75 -10.07 -11.98
N SER A 4 -30.87 -8.92 -11.29
CA SER A 4 -30.01 -7.76 -11.54
C SER A 4 -28.73 -7.96 -10.72
N ALA A 5 -27.59 -8.14 -11.39
CA ALA A 5 -26.29 -8.10 -10.72
C ALA A 5 -26.05 -6.69 -10.17
N ALA A 6 -25.45 -6.59 -8.97
CA ALA A 6 -24.99 -5.33 -8.39
C ALA A 6 -23.47 -5.27 -8.49
N ILE A 7 -22.94 -4.18 -9.04
CA ILE A 7 -21.50 -3.90 -8.97
C ILE A 7 -21.23 -3.28 -7.61
N VAL A 8 -20.35 -3.88 -6.81
CA VAL A 8 -20.20 -3.50 -5.40
C VAL A 8 -19.23 -2.33 -5.23
N ALA A 9 -18.14 -2.26 -6.01
CA ALA A 9 -17.26 -1.11 -6.15
C ALA A 9 -16.21 -1.46 -7.22
N GLY A 10 -15.63 -0.46 -7.90
CA GLY A 10 -14.52 -0.67 -8.82
C GLY A 10 -13.47 0.41 -8.64
N MET A 11 -12.19 0.05 -8.84
CA MET A 11 -11.04 0.95 -8.74
C MET A 11 -10.24 0.90 -10.06
N ASP A 12 -10.14 2.03 -10.75
CA ASP A 12 -9.62 2.16 -12.13
C ASP A 12 -8.25 2.84 -12.11
N CYS A 13 -7.25 2.18 -12.68
CA CYS A 13 -5.86 2.60 -12.58
C CYS A 13 -5.47 3.50 -13.78
N LEU A 14 -5.18 4.77 -13.45
CA LEU A 14 -4.74 5.87 -14.32
C LEU A 14 -5.79 6.54 -15.21
N THR A 15 -6.88 7.07 -14.65
CA THR A 15 -7.76 8.01 -15.37
C THR A 15 -7.95 9.36 -14.69
N ASP A 16 -7.82 10.43 -15.50
CA ASP A 16 -8.24 11.79 -15.17
C ASP A 16 -9.73 11.86 -14.78
N ASP A 17 -10.54 10.87 -15.20
CA ASP A 17 -11.98 10.82 -14.96
C ASP A 17 -12.34 10.55 -13.49
N LEU A 18 -11.55 9.74 -12.77
CA LEU A 18 -11.74 9.49 -11.34
C LEU A 18 -11.24 10.67 -10.50
N ILE A 19 -10.11 11.28 -10.89
CA ILE A 19 -9.65 12.56 -10.32
C ILE A 19 -10.70 13.65 -10.54
N SER A 20 -11.28 13.70 -11.75
CA SER A 20 -12.37 14.61 -12.11
C SER A 20 -13.60 14.36 -11.25
N ALA A 21 -14.09 13.12 -11.15
CA ALA A 21 -15.25 12.75 -10.33
C ALA A 21 -15.02 13.04 -8.83
N ALA A 22 -13.85 12.71 -8.29
CA ALA A 22 -13.45 13.02 -6.91
C ALA A 22 -13.38 14.53 -6.65
N ASN A 23 -13.13 15.33 -7.69
CA ASN A 23 -13.14 16.79 -7.68
C ASN A 23 -14.49 17.40 -8.12
N GLY A 24 -15.57 16.62 -8.12
CA GLY A 24 -16.94 17.09 -8.42
C GLY A 24 -17.33 17.08 -9.91
N GLY A 25 -16.55 16.39 -10.75
CA GLY A 25 -16.88 16.07 -12.14
C GLY A 25 -18.07 15.09 -12.26
N PRO A 26 -18.53 14.82 -13.50
CA PRO A 26 -19.62 13.87 -13.73
C PRO A 26 -19.26 12.48 -13.20
N PRO A 27 -20.24 11.71 -12.68
CA PRO A 27 -19.98 10.37 -12.19
C PRO A 27 -19.45 9.50 -13.33
N PHE A 28 -18.33 8.83 -13.05
CA PHE A 28 -17.78 7.81 -13.92
C PHE A 28 -18.82 6.70 -14.15
N THR A 29 -18.96 6.27 -15.41
CA THR A 29 -19.81 5.14 -15.75
C THR A 29 -18.89 3.94 -15.92
N LEU A 30 -18.97 3.00 -14.98
CA LEU A 30 -18.31 1.69 -15.14
C LEU A 30 -18.72 1.11 -16.51
N PRO A 31 -17.79 0.49 -17.25
CA PRO A 31 -18.17 -0.20 -18.47
C PRO A 31 -19.32 -1.16 -18.15
N GLU A 32 -20.38 -1.13 -18.98
CA GLU A 32 -21.48 -2.07 -18.79
C GLU A 32 -20.87 -3.48 -18.79
N PRO A 33 -21.11 -4.30 -17.75
CA PRO A 33 -20.55 -5.64 -17.70
C PRO A 33 -20.95 -6.35 -19.00
N PRO A 34 -20.00 -6.99 -19.71
CA PRO A 34 -20.21 -7.33 -21.10
C PRO A 34 -21.52 -8.12 -21.28
N PRO A 35 -22.46 -7.62 -22.10
CA PRO A 35 -23.87 -8.02 -22.03
C PRO A 35 -24.11 -9.36 -22.72
N ALA A 36 -23.77 -10.46 -22.05
CA ALA A 36 -24.19 -11.83 -22.40
C ALA A 36 -23.75 -12.92 -21.40
N LEU A 37 -22.96 -12.61 -20.37
CA LEU A 37 -22.11 -13.63 -19.73
C LEU A 37 -22.73 -14.39 -18.55
N TYR A 38 -24.02 -14.24 -18.27
CA TYR A 38 -24.67 -14.90 -17.13
C TYR A 38 -25.80 -15.83 -17.57
N GLU A 39 -25.45 -16.98 -18.15
CA GLU A 39 -26.29 -18.17 -17.92
C GLU A 39 -26.01 -18.69 -16.50
N ALA A 40 -27.07 -19.11 -15.79
CA ALA A 40 -26.99 -19.54 -14.40
C ALA A 40 -25.85 -20.57 -14.20
N ALA A 41 -25.01 -20.32 -13.19
CA ALA A 41 -23.81 -21.10 -12.92
C ALA A 41 -24.14 -22.59 -12.74
N ALA A 42 -23.48 -23.44 -13.53
CA ALA A 42 -23.29 -24.81 -13.10
C ALA A 42 -22.32 -24.80 -11.91
N PRO A 43 -22.53 -25.63 -10.86
CA PRO A 43 -21.55 -25.78 -9.80
C PRO A 43 -20.20 -26.20 -10.40
N PRO A 44 -19.07 -25.77 -9.81
CA PRO A 44 -17.76 -26.11 -10.34
C PRO A 44 -17.60 -27.64 -10.34
N PRO A 45 -16.99 -28.22 -11.38
CA PRO A 45 -16.76 -29.65 -11.42
C PRO A 45 -15.86 -30.08 -10.24
N PRO A 46 -16.12 -31.22 -9.59
CA PRO A 46 -15.29 -31.67 -8.47
C PRO A 46 -13.82 -31.79 -8.86
N GLY A 47 -12.95 -31.03 -8.18
CA GLY A 47 -11.50 -31.11 -8.36
C GLY A 47 -10.92 -30.28 -9.51
N ALA A 48 -11.70 -29.36 -10.10
CA ALA A 48 -11.19 -28.37 -11.03
C ALA A 48 -11.91 -27.03 -10.84
N LYS A 49 -11.19 -25.92 -11.06
CA LYS A 49 -11.81 -24.58 -11.03
C LYS A 49 -12.82 -24.46 -12.18
N GLY A 50 -13.99 -23.91 -11.86
CA GLY A 50 -14.99 -23.53 -12.85
C GLY A 50 -14.72 -22.15 -13.43
N LEU A 51 -15.29 -21.85 -14.61
CA LEU A 51 -15.45 -20.47 -15.04
C LEU A 51 -16.78 -19.95 -14.50
N TYR A 52 -16.77 -18.80 -13.85
CA TYR A 52 -18.00 -18.10 -13.52
C TYR A 52 -18.45 -17.29 -14.75
N GLY A 53 -19.66 -17.57 -15.24
CA GLY A 53 -20.19 -16.96 -16.46
C GLY A 53 -19.82 -17.69 -17.76
N GLY A 54 -20.00 -17.01 -18.88
CA GLY A 54 -19.74 -17.55 -20.22
C GLY A 54 -18.27 -17.48 -20.62
N ARG A 55 -17.79 -18.51 -21.31
CA ARG A 55 -16.43 -18.52 -21.88
C ARG A 55 -16.42 -17.71 -23.17
N MET A 56 -15.48 -16.77 -23.30
CA MET A 56 -15.23 -16.09 -24.57
C MET A 56 -14.48 -17.02 -25.52
N ASP A 57 -14.69 -16.88 -26.83
CA ASP A 57 -14.04 -17.74 -27.83
C ASP A 57 -12.51 -17.65 -27.75
N ASN A 58 -11.98 -16.44 -27.54
CA ASN A 58 -10.56 -16.22 -27.33
C ASN A 58 -10.26 -16.15 -25.83
N HIS A 59 -9.55 -17.17 -25.33
CA HIS A 59 -9.12 -17.23 -23.94
C HIS A 59 -7.86 -18.10 -23.78
N VAL A 60 -7.17 -17.90 -22.66
CA VAL A 60 -6.11 -18.77 -22.14
C VAL A 60 -6.45 -19.08 -20.69
N ASP A 61 -6.50 -20.37 -20.35
CA ASP A 61 -6.67 -20.85 -18.98
C ASP A 61 -5.30 -21.17 -18.37
N SER A 62 -5.11 -20.81 -17.10
CA SER A 62 -3.99 -21.23 -16.25
C SER A 62 -4.49 -22.01 -15.03
N ALA A 63 -3.73 -22.08 -13.95
CA ALA A 63 -4.15 -22.79 -12.73
C ALA A 63 -5.22 -22.02 -11.96
N ASN A 64 -5.09 -20.70 -11.91
CA ASN A 64 -5.91 -19.79 -11.11
C ASN A 64 -6.71 -18.78 -11.94
N PHE A 65 -6.38 -18.59 -13.21
CA PHE A 65 -6.94 -17.54 -14.05
C PHE A 65 -7.52 -18.06 -15.36
N THR A 66 -8.46 -17.27 -15.90
CA THR A 66 -8.90 -17.32 -17.30
C THR A 66 -8.74 -15.93 -17.88
N VAL A 67 -7.79 -15.77 -18.81
CA VAL A 67 -7.55 -14.51 -19.51
C VAL A 67 -8.28 -14.54 -20.85
N ALA A 68 -9.27 -13.67 -21.04
CA ALA A 68 -10.20 -13.69 -22.15
C ALA A 68 -10.27 -12.33 -22.87
N TRP A 69 -10.63 -12.33 -24.16
CA TRP A 69 -10.75 -11.09 -24.94
C TRP A 69 -11.69 -11.25 -26.13
N ALA A 70 -12.23 -10.14 -26.66
CA ALA A 70 -13.05 -10.20 -27.86
C ALA A 70 -12.19 -10.25 -29.13
N ASP A 71 -12.80 -10.61 -30.26
CA ASP A 71 -12.06 -10.82 -31.50
C ASP A 71 -11.43 -9.52 -32.00
N GLY A 72 -10.09 -9.48 -32.05
CA GLY A 72 -9.30 -8.31 -32.45
C GLY A 72 -8.85 -7.39 -31.32
N ASP A 73 -9.32 -7.60 -30.09
CA ASP A 73 -9.04 -6.71 -28.95
C ASP A 73 -7.63 -6.92 -28.35
N ALA A 74 -7.13 -8.15 -28.40
CA ALA A 74 -5.81 -8.51 -27.90
C ALA A 74 -5.19 -9.65 -28.73
N THR A 75 -3.93 -9.97 -28.42
CA THR A 75 -3.23 -11.11 -29.00
C THR A 75 -3.08 -12.22 -27.97
N THR A 76 -2.99 -13.47 -28.43
CA THR A 76 -2.68 -14.61 -27.55
C THR A 76 -1.36 -14.43 -26.80
N SER A 77 -0.37 -13.73 -27.38
CA SER A 77 0.89 -13.43 -26.69
C SER A 77 0.65 -12.53 -25.47
N ALA A 78 -0.07 -11.43 -25.65
CA ALA A 78 -0.38 -10.51 -24.54
C ALA A 78 -1.18 -11.20 -23.43
N ALA A 79 -2.11 -12.10 -23.80
CA ALA A 79 -2.87 -12.91 -22.85
C ALA A 79 -1.99 -13.90 -22.07
N ASN A 80 -1.06 -14.58 -22.76
CA ASN A 80 -0.08 -15.46 -22.09
C ASN A 80 0.83 -14.67 -21.14
N ASP A 81 1.34 -13.51 -21.58
CA ASP A 81 2.22 -12.67 -20.75
C ASP A 81 1.52 -12.18 -19.48
N ALA A 82 0.25 -11.80 -19.57
CA ALA A 82 -0.57 -11.45 -18.41
C ALA A 82 -0.82 -12.67 -17.51
N SER A 83 -1.20 -13.81 -18.09
CA SER A 83 -1.45 -15.05 -17.35
C SER A 83 -0.21 -15.52 -16.57
N GLU A 84 0.97 -15.48 -17.18
CA GLU A 84 2.23 -15.84 -16.52
C GLU A 84 2.56 -14.90 -15.35
N ALA A 85 2.36 -13.58 -15.52
CA ALA A 85 2.57 -12.60 -14.45
C ALA A 85 1.60 -12.79 -13.28
N LEU A 86 0.33 -13.07 -13.58
CA LEU A 86 -0.70 -13.34 -12.57
C LEU A 86 -0.40 -14.61 -11.76
N GLU A 87 0.05 -15.70 -12.40
CA GLU A 87 0.42 -16.92 -11.68
C GLU A 87 1.68 -16.75 -10.83
N ALA A 88 2.65 -15.96 -11.31
CA ALA A 88 3.82 -15.61 -10.51
C ALA A 88 3.41 -14.78 -9.27
N ALA A 89 2.55 -13.78 -9.45
CA ALA A 89 2.02 -12.98 -8.34
C ALA A 89 1.15 -13.78 -7.38
N TRP A 90 0.34 -14.72 -7.89
CA TRP A 90 -0.41 -15.65 -7.05
C TRP A 90 0.53 -16.49 -6.18
N THR A 91 1.58 -17.05 -6.77
CA THR A 91 2.58 -17.84 -6.03
C THR A 91 3.21 -17.01 -4.91
N ALA A 92 3.72 -15.83 -5.24
CA ALA A 92 4.42 -14.96 -4.28
C ALA A 92 3.49 -14.46 -3.16
N LEU A 93 2.31 -13.92 -3.51
CA LEU A 93 1.43 -13.29 -2.52
C LEU A 93 0.56 -14.31 -1.79
N VAL A 94 -0.10 -15.23 -2.49
CA VAL A 94 -1.04 -16.18 -1.88
C VAL A 94 -0.30 -17.35 -1.25
N GLU A 95 0.60 -18.01 -1.98
CA GLU A 95 1.21 -19.26 -1.51
C GLU A 95 2.39 -19.03 -0.57
N GLU A 96 3.25 -18.05 -0.87
CA GLU A 96 4.46 -17.78 -0.11
C GLU A 96 4.22 -16.80 1.05
N GLN A 97 3.53 -15.68 0.83
CA GLN A 97 3.24 -14.69 1.87
C GLN A 97 1.95 -14.97 2.66
N GLY A 98 1.09 -15.85 2.17
CA GLY A 98 -0.11 -16.27 2.89
C GLY A 98 -1.28 -15.28 2.81
N TRP A 99 -1.35 -14.46 1.76
CA TRP A 99 -2.56 -13.69 1.47
C TRP A 99 -3.76 -14.63 1.29
N ALA A 100 -4.93 -14.18 1.74
CA ALA A 100 -6.16 -14.91 1.44
C ALA A 100 -6.40 -14.84 -0.08
N PRO A 101 -6.72 -15.96 -0.74
CA PRO A 101 -7.04 -15.93 -2.16
C PRO A 101 -8.26 -15.03 -2.40
N PRO A 102 -8.40 -14.41 -3.59
CA PRO A 102 -9.57 -13.60 -3.91
C PRO A 102 -10.87 -14.35 -3.66
N VAL A 103 -11.94 -13.62 -3.32
CA VAL A 103 -13.21 -14.26 -2.96
C VAL A 103 -13.63 -15.25 -4.04
N SER A 104 -14.00 -16.45 -3.58
CA SER A 104 -14.47 -17.56 -4.41
C SER A 104 -13.48 -18.21 -5.38
N SER A 105 -12.24 -17.71 -5.44
CA SER A 105 -11.24 -18.21 -6.36
C SER A 105 -10.73 -19.61 -6.01
N ASP A 106 -11.05 -20.17 -4.84
CA ASP A 106 -10.79 -21.59 -4.53
C ASP A 106 -11.55 -22.54 -5.48
N ASP A 107 -12.75 -22.13 -5.88
CA ASP A 107 -13.71 -22.93 -6.64
C ASP A 107 -13.78 -22.48 -8.12
N TYR A 108 -13.44 -21.22 -8.39
CA TYR A 108 -13.55 -20.60 -9.71
C TYR A 108 -12.26 -19.93 -10.15
N PHE A 109 -12.05 -19.83 -11.45
CA PHE A 109 -11.00 -18.97 -12.01
C PHE A 109 -11.29 -17.51 -11.67
N VAL A 110 -10.23 -16.76 -11.34
CA VAL A 110 -10.29 -15.29 -11.39
C VAL A 110 -10.39 -14.90 -12.88
N TRP A 111 -11.40 -14.11 -13.21
CA TRP A 111 -11.66 -13.76 -14.59
C TRP A 111 -10.92 -12.49 -14.98
N VAL A 112 -10.12 -12.58 -16.03
CA VAL A 112 -9.33 -11.48 -16.55
C VAL A 112 -9.80 -11.18 -17.96
N ILE A 113 -10.18 -9.95 -18.24
CA ILE A 113 -10.69 -9.50 -19.54
C ILE A 113 -9.72 -8.48 -20.11
N LEU A 114 -9.23 -8.73 -21.32
CA LEU A 114 -8.42 -7.75 -22.04
C LEU A 114 -9.35 -6.87 -22.89
N ASP A 115 -9.47 -5.60 -22.49
CA ASP A 115 -10.39 -4.65 -23.11
C ASP A 115 -9.65 -3.35 -23.51
N PRO A 116 -9.42 -3.10 -24.81
CA PRO A 116 -8.74 -1.90 -25.29
C PRO A 116 -9.59 -0.63 -25.17
N THR A 117 -10.86 -0.74 -24.80
CA THR A 117 -11.77 0.39 -24.60
C THR A 117 -11.73 0.95 -23.18
N LEU A 118 -11.01 0.27 -22.27
CA LEU A 118 -10.78 0.76 -20.92
C LEU A 118 -10.11 2.14 -20.97
N SER A 119 -10.65 3.09 -20.22
CA SER A 119 -10.07 4.43 -20.08
C SER A 119 -8.72 4.40 -19.37
N GLY A 120 -8.57 3.51 -18.39
CA GLY A 120 -7.34 3.28 -17.64
C GLY A 120 -6.46 2.17 -18.21
N THR A 121 -5.42 1.85 -17.45
CA THR A 121 -4.49 0.75 -17.74
C THR A 121 -5.04 -0.58 -17.25
N GLY A 122 -5.67 -0.61 -16.09
CA GLY A 122 -6.31 -1.76 -15.49
C GLY A 122 -7.45 -1.32 -14.56
N LEU A 123 -8.34 -2.25 -14.23
CA LEU A 123 -9.46 -2.02 -13.32
C LEU A 123 -9.84 -3.34 -12.67
N THR A 124 -9.91 -3.36 -11.35
CA THR A 124 -10.38 -4.52 -10.59
C THR A 124 -11.63 -4.19 -9.80
N TYR A 125 -12.61 -5.09 -9.86
CA TYR A 125 -13.88 -4.96 -9.15
C TYR A 125 -14.42 -6.33 -8.75
N GLU A 126 -15.35 -6.30 -7.80
CA GLU A 126 -16.06 -7.48 -7.34
C GLU A 126 -17.52 -7.44 -7.78
N LEU A 127 -17.97 -8.56 -8.35
CA LEU A 127 -19.36 -8.74 -8.76
C LEU A 127 -20.06 -9.72 -7.84
N ALA A 128 -21.15 -9.28 -7.19
CA ALA A 128 -22.00 -10.14 -6.38
C ALA A 128 -23.30 -10.49 -7.13
N THR A 129 -23.77 -11.72 -6.95
CA THR A 129 -25.07 -12.19 -7.46
C THR A 129 -25.85 -12.92 -6.37
N ASP A 130 -27.14 -13.18 -6.60
CA ASP A 130 -27.97 -13.94 -5.65
C ASP A 130 -27.40 -15.35 -5.40
N ASP A 131 -26.82 -15.97 -6.42
CA ASP A 131 -26.21 -17.31 -6.31
C ASP A 131 -24.83 -17.26 -5.62
N TYR A 132 -24.18 -16.09 -5.68
CA TYR A 132 -22.82 -15.88 -5.23
C TYR A 132 -22.70 -14.52 -4.50
N PRO A 133 -23.28 -14.45 -3.29
CA PRO A 133 -23.43 -13.18 -2.57
C PRO A 133 -22.13 -12.64 -2.02
N ASP A 134 -21.13 -13.51 -1.85
CA ASP A 134 -19.80 -13.12 -1.37
C ASP A 134 -18.99 -12.43 -2.47
N GLY A 135 -19.32 -12.64 -3.75
CA GLY A 135 -18.68 -11.99 -4.88
C GLY A 135 -17.72 -12.87 -5.68
N TYR A 136 -17.35 -12.39 -6.87
CA TYR A 136 -16.24 -12.90 -7.67
C TYR A 136 -15.44 -11.73 -8.26
N PRO A 137 -14.10 -11.79 -8.21
CA PRO A 137 -13.25 -10.75 -8.76
C PRO A 137 -13.23 -10.81 -10.29
N VAL A 138 -13.30 -9.65 -10.91
CA VAL A 138 -13.03 -9.46 -12.34
C VAL A 138 -11.92 -8.42 -12.48
N ILE A 139 -10.90 -8.79 -13.23
CA ILE A 139 -9.78 -7.92 -13.60
C ILE A 139 -9.94 -7.53 -15.06
N LEU A 140 -9.94 -6.23 -15.34
CA LEU A 140 -9.85 -5.67 -16.68
C LEU A 140 -8.42 -5.18 -16.89
N LEU A 141 -7.83 -5.51 -18.04
CA LEU A 141 -6.53 -4.97 -18.44
C LEU A 141 -6.64 -4.36 -19.82
N ASN A 142 -6.03 -3.19 -20.04
CA ASN A 142 -5.99 -2.56 -21.34
C ASN A 142 -4.81 -3.09 -22.17
N PRO A 143 -5.05 -3.96 -23.18
CA PRO A 143 -3.98 -4.61 -23.94
C PRO A 143 -3.14 -3.64 -24.80
N THR A 144 -3.53 -2.37 -24.93
CA THR A 144 -2.71 -1.36 -25.62
C THR A 144 -1.35 -1.14 -24.93
N TYR A 145 -1.27 -1.42 -23.62
CA TYR A 145 -0.04 -1.30 -22.83
C TYR A 145 0.84 -2.55 -22.87
N ALA A 146 0.39 -3.65 -23.48
CA ALA A 146 1.15 -4.90 -23.58
C ALA A 146 2.46 -4.77 -24.38
N SER A 147 2.62 -3.69 -25.16
CA SER A 147 3.88 -3.40 -25.86
C SER A 147 5.05 -3.05 -24.94
N ASN A 148 4.77 -2.60 -23.71
CA ASN A 148 5.77 -2.44 -22.65
C ASN A 148 5.73 -3.65 -21.72
N ALA A 149 6.56 -4.66 -22.00
CA ALA A 149 6.52 -5.93 -21.29
C ALA A 149 6.75 -5.82 -19.77
N ARG A 150 7.59 -4.88 -19.30
CA ARG A 150 7.82 -4.69 -17.86
C ARG A 150 6.57 -4.10 -17.19
N PHE A 151 6.03 -3.02 -17.76
CA PHE A 151 4.81 -2.40 -17.27
C PHE A 151 3.63 -3.40 -17.28
N TRP A 152 3.45 -4.15 -18.37
CA TRP A 152 2.35 -5.11 -18.51
C TRP A 152 2.35 -6.19 -17.42
N LYS A 153 3.54 -6.71 -17.07
CA LYS A 153 3.68 -7.69 -15.98
C LYS A 153 3.38 -7.07 -14.62
N SER A 154 3.91 -5.87 -14.36
CA SER A 154 3.66 -5.12 -13.12
C SER A 154 2.18 -4.82 -12.95
N LEU A 155 1.52 -4.33 -14.00
CA LEU A 155 0.09 -4.03 -14.01
C LEU A 155 -0.76 -5.27 -13.70
N ALA A 156 -0.45 -6.42 -14.30
CA ALA A 156 -1.19 -7.64 -14.02
C ALA A 156 -1.07 -8.07 -12.54
N ALA A 157 0.12 -7.96 -11.95
CA ALA A 157 0.33 -8.24 -10.52
C ALA A 157 -0.35 -7.19 -9.62
N HIS A 158 -0.32 -5.92 -10.01
CA HIS A 158 -1.00 -4.81 -9.32
C HIS A 158 -2.51 -5.06 -9.23
N GLU A 159 -3.15 -5.36 -10.36
CA GLU A 159 -4.60 -5.65 -10.40
C GLU A 159 -4.96 -6.93 -9.62
N LEU A 160 -4.11 -7.96 -9.63
CA LEU A 160 -4.31 -9.12 -8.75
C LEU A 160 -4.31 -8.70 -7.28
N ASN A 161 -3.43 -7.77 -6.88
CA ASN A 161 -3.39 -7.31 -5.51
C ASN A 161 -4.70 -6.64 -5.09
N HIS A 162 -5.37 -5.89 -5.97
CA HIS A 162 -6.73 -5.40 -5.70
C HIS A 162 -7.72 -6.54 -5.45
N ALA A 163 -7.68 -7.61 -6.23
CA ALA A 163 -8.55 -8.77 -6.01
C ALA A 163 -8.28 -9.44 -4.63
N LEU A 164 -7.04 -9.42 -4.16
CA LEU A 164 -6.68 -9.87 -2.81
C LEU A 164 -7.17 -8.89 -1.72
N GLN A 165 -7.09 -7.58 -1.97
CA GLN A 165 -7.57 -6.53 -1.06
C GLN A 165 -9.08 -6.60 -0.86
N TYR A 166 -9.88 -6.82 -1.91
CA TYR A 166 -11.33 -7.02 -1.82
C TYR A 166 -11.71 -8.21 -0.93
N ALA A 167 -10.89 -9.26 -0.88
CA ALA A 167 -11.13 -10.39 0.03
C ALA A 167 -10.93 -10.04 1.52
N ARG A 168 -10.34 -8.88 1.83
CA ARG A 168 -10.01 -8.42 3.18
C ARG A 168 -10.87 -7.25 3.64
N ARG A 169 -11.17 -6.29 2.77
CA ARG A 169 -11.88 -5.08 3.17
C ARG A 169 -12.89 -4.66 2.12
N GLU A 170 -14.06 -4.24 2.58
CA GLU A 170 -15.03 -3.56 1.73
C GLU A 170 -14.48 -2.20 1.30
N TYR A 171 -14.50 -1.94 0.00
CA TYR A 171 -14.10 -0.65 -0.54
C TYR A 171 -15.13 0.43 -0.17
N LEU A 172 -14.72 1.38 0.65
CA LEU A 172 -15.56 2.49 1.07
C LEU A 172 -15.50 3.63 0.06
N THR A 173 -16.66 4.14 -0.33
CA THR A 173 -16.72 5.34 -1.19
C THR A 173 -16.23 6.57 -0.41
N GLY A 174 -15.18 7.24 -0.88
CA GLY A 174 -14.65 8.45 -0.25
C GLY A 174 -13.30 8.85 -0.85
N ARG A 175 -12.79 10.03 -0.48
CA ARG A 175 -11.47 10.51 -0.94
C ARG A 175 -10.30 9.87 -0.18
N GLU A 176 -10.54 9.31 1.01
CA GLU A 176 -9.48 8.81 1.89
C GLU A 176 -9.31 7.28 1.85
N GLU A 177 -10.22 6.56 1.21
CA GLU A 177 -10.11 5.12 1.03
C GLU A 177 -9.12 4.74 -0.09
N PRO A 178 -9.17 5.34 -1.30
CA PRO A 178 -8.47 4.79 -2.46
C PRO A 178 -6.94 4.79 -2.32
N TRP A 179 -6.37 5.78 -1.63
CA TRP A 179 -4.92 6.01 -1.71
C TRP A 179 -4.10 4.79 -1.26
N TYR A 180 -4.52 4.10 -0.20
CA TYR A 180 -3.77 2.96 0.33
C TYR A 180 -4.01 1.69 -0.48
N TRP A 181 -5.18 1.57 -1.13
CA TRP A 181 -5.43 0.48 -2.07
C TRP A 181 -4.42 0.52 -3.22
N GLU A 182 -4.20 1.70 -3.79
CA GLU A 182 -3.24 1.94 -4.86
C GLU A 182 -1.79 1.78 -4.39
N ALA A 183 -1.42 2.44 -3.28
CA ALA A 183 -0.06 2.39 -2.73
C ALA A 183 0.37 0.95 -2.37
N SER A 184 -0.53 0.16 -1.80
CA SER A 184 -0.24 -1.23 -1.44
C SER A 184 -0.34 -2.19 -2.63
N ALA A 185 -1.06 -1.85 -3.70
CA ALA A 185 -1.01 -2.62 -4.95
C ALA A 185 0.28 -2.41 -5.74
N GLU A 186 0.83 -1.19 -5.74
CA GLU A 186 2.17 -0.93 -6.27
C GLU A 186 3.24 -1.70 -5.51
N TRP A 187 3.18 -1.72 -4.18
CA TRP A 187 4.10 -2.54 -3.39
C TRP A 187 3.88 -4.05 -3.58
N GLY A 188 2.62 -4.49 -3.67
CA GLY A 188 2.27 -5.89 -3.94
C GLY A 188 2.84 -6.39 -5.27
N ALA A 189 2.84 -5.54 -6.31
CA ALA A 189 3.47 -5.87 -7.59
C ALA A 189 5.00 -6.06 -7.46
N GLU A 190 5.68 -5.24 -6.66
CA GLU A 190 7.10 -5.40 -6.37
C GLU A 190 7.40 -6.68 -5.61
N LEU A 191 6.63 -6.95 -4.56
CA LEU A 191 6.76 -8.20 -3.79
C LEU A 191 6.55 -9.44 -4.66
N ALA A 192 5.64 -9.36 -5.62
CA ALA A 192 5.35 -10.44 -6.56
C ALA A 192 6.42 -10.62 -7.64
N LEU A 193 6.98 -9.53 -8.16
CA LEU A 193 7.83 -9.51 -9.35
C LEU A 193 9.02 -8.56 -9.18
N PRO A 194 9.94 -8.80 -8.21
CA PRO A 194 10.99 -7.83 -7.87
C PRO A 194 11.99 -7.57 -9.01
N ASP A 195 12.17 -8.52 -9.93
CA ASP A 195 13.02 -8.34 -11.10
C ASP A 195 12.40 -7.40 -12.17
N VAL A 196 11.09 -7.11 -12.06
CA VAL A 196 10.38 -6.21 -12.98
C VAL A 196 10.64 -4.75 -12.62
N ASP A 197 10.73 -4.40 -11.33
CA ASP A 197 11.21 -3.12 -10.82
C ASP A 197 10.54 -1.90 -11.49
N MET A 198 9.24 -2.00 -11.77
CA MET A 198 8.47 -0.90 -12.38
C MET A 198 7.90 0.04 -11.33
N TYR A 199 7.59 -0.47 -10.15
CA TYR A 199 7.01 0.28 -9.04
C TYR A 199 7.84 1.52 -8.65
N ALA A 200 9.18 1.42 -8.69
CA ALA A 200 10.08 2.52 -8.37
C ALA A 200 9.84 3.76 -9.24
N THR A 201 9.31 3.60 -10.45
CA THR A 201 8.95 4.73 -11.33
C THR A 201 7.80 5.57 -10.81
N SER A 202 6.93 5.01 -9.95
CA SER A 202 5.84 5.73 -9.30
C SER A 202 6.32 6.63 -8.16
N SER A 203 7.55 6.45 -7.65
CA SER A 203 8.09 7.24 -6.51
C SER A 203 8.16 8.74 -6.79
N VAL A 204 8.30 9.13 -8.07
CA VAL A 204 8.24 10.53 -8.52
C VAL A 204 6.98 11.24 -8.06
N TYR A 205 5.84 10.55 -7.97
CA TYR A 205 4.58 11.17 -7.59
C TYR A 205 4.51 11.58 -6.11
N TYR A 206 5.25 10.89 -5.24
CA TYR A 206 5.44 11.33 -3.85
C TYR A 206 6.53 12.40 -3.78
N ALA A 207 7.65 12.18 -4.48
CA ALA A 207 8.78 13.12 -4.49
C ALA A 207 8.41 14.54 -4.97
N ASP A 208 7.52 14.64 -5.95
CA ASP A 208 7.04 15.92 -6.50
C ASP A 208 6.01 16.63 -5.61
N ALA A 209 5.48 15.96 -4.57
CA ALA A 209 4.38 16.46 -3.75
C ALA A 209 4.44 15.93 -2.31
N THR A 210 5.61 15.95 -1.68
CA THR A 210 5.79 15.40 -0.31
C THR A 210 4.95 16.14 0.72
N GLU A 211 4.63 17.41 0.47
CA GLU A 211 3.82 18.29 1.30
C GLU A 211 2.32 18.02 1.19
N ALA A 212 1.89 17.26 0.18
CA ALA A 212 0.50 16.88 0.02
C ALA A 212 0.03 16.05 1.22
N ARG A 213 -1.28 16.14 1.52
CA ARG A 213 -1.90 15.26 2.51
C ARG A 213 -1.65 13.80 2.11
N TYR A 214 -1.36 12.92 3.06
CA TYR A 214 -1.06 11.50 2.79
C TYR A 214 -2.09 10.78 1.90
N SER A 215 -3.36 11.19 1.99
CA SER A 215 -4.48 10.63 1.23
C SER A 215 -4.78 11.40 -0.06
N SER A 216 -3.85 12.21 -0.57
CA SER A 216 -4.04 12.98 -1.79
C SER A 216 -4.12 12.06 -3.01
N MET A 217 -5.02 12.41 -3.92
CA MET A 217 -5.15 11.78 -5.24
C MET A 217 -4.60 12.70 -6.35
N GLU A 218 -4.10 13.87 -5.98
CA GLU A 218 -3.55 14.84 -6.93
C GLU A 218 -2.23 14.31 -7.48
N GLY A 219 -2.00 14.49 -8.79
CA GLY A 219 -0.72 14.15 -9.41
C GLY A 219 -0.30 12.69 -9.27
N TYR A 220 -1.24 11.75 -9.09
CA TYR A 220 -0.97 10.33 -8.87
C TYR A 220 -0.23 10.03 -7.55
N HIS A 221 -0.31 10.94 -6.57
CA HIS A 221 0.35 10.82 -5.27
C HIS A 221 0.10 9.47 -4.56
N GLN A 222 -1.10 8.91 -4.70
CA GLN A 222 -1.45 7.61 -4.15
C GLN A 222 -0.56 6.46 -4.63
N TYR A 223 -0.12 6.48 -5.89
CA TYR A 223 0.82 5.48 -6.41
C TYR A 223 2.22 5.74 -5.85
N GLY A 224 2.61 7.01 -5.73
CA GLY A 224 3.88 7.43 -5.15
C GLY A 224 4.02 7.11 -3.66
N MET A 225 2.93 6.84 -2.96
CA MET A 225 2.95 6.47 -1.53
C MET A 225 3.36 5.01 -1.28
N PHE A 226 3.62 4.18 -2.31
CA PHE A 226 4.11 2.82 -2.11
C PHE A 226 5.35 2.69 -1.19
N PRO A 227 6.33 3.63 -1.16
CA PRO A 227 7.52 3.50 -0.32
C PRO A 227 7.20 3.50 1.18
N LEU A 228 6.00 3.92 1.59
CA LEU A 228 5.51 3.72 2.95
C LEU A 228 5.45 2.24 3.33
N ASN A 229 5.00 1.36 2.42
CA ASN A 229 4.97 -0.08 2.69
C ASN A 229 6.39 -0.65 2.80
N ALA A 230 7.32 -0.20 1.95
CA ALA A 230 8.73 -0.55 2.07
C ALA A 230 9.30 -0.11 3.43
N PHE A 231 9.03 1.12 3.86
CA PHE A 231 9.42 1.61 5.18
C PHE A 231 8.88 0.73 6.32
N VAL A 232 7.60 0.38 6.28
CA VAL A 232 6.95 -0.46 7.31
C VAL A 232 7.59 -1.84 7.40
N GLU A 233 7.85 -2.49 6.26
CA GLU A 233 8.45 -3.83 6.24
C GLU A 233 9.93 -3.80 6.62
N GLU A 234 10.69 -2.83 6.12
CA GLU A 234 12.14 -2.77 6.37
C GLU A 234 12.51 -2.30 7.79
N THR A 235 11.69 -1.43 8.39
CA THR A 235 12.06 -0.77 9.65
C THR A 235 11.24 -1.21 10.85
N MET A 236 10.02 -1.71 10.65
CA MET A 236 9.09 -1.95 11.76
C MET A 236 8.71 -3.42 11.93
N THR A 237 8.39 -4.11 10.84
CA THR A 237 7.67 -5.39 10.91
C THR A 237 8.43 -6.57 10.34
N GLY A 238 9.38 -6.34 9.43
CA GLY A 238 9.93 -7.39 8.56
C GLY A 238 8.96 -7.73 7.43
N ASP A 239 9.26 -8.83 6.72
CA ASP A 239 8.42 -9.33 5.64
C ASP A 239 6.97 -9.57 6.12
N GLY A 240 5.99 -9.13 5.33
CA GLY A 240 4.55 -9.33 5.61
C GLY A 240 3.90 -8.22 6.43
N GLY A 241 4.59 -7.09 6.66
CA GLY A 241 4.01 -5.90 7.28
C GLY A 241 2.78 -5.39 6.56
N MET A 242 2.80 -5.33 5.22
CA MET A 242 1.65 -4.91 4.43
C MET A 242 0.45 -5.83 4.65
N LEU A 243 0.66 -7.16 4.66
CA LEU A 243 -0.40 -8.13 4.93
C LEU A 243 -0.99 -7.93 6.32
N ALA A 244 -0.15 -7.73 7.35
CA ALA A 244 -0.62 -7.49 8.71
C ALA A 244 -1.52 -6.26 8.83
N VAL A 245 -1.22 -5.17 8.10
CA VAL A 245 -2.08 -3.98 8.03
C VAL A 245 -3.44 -4.32 7.42
N TRP A 246 -3.47 -5.06 6.30
CA TRP A 246 -4.71 -5.48 5.65
C TRP A 246 -5.54 -6.43 6.51
N GLU A 247 -4.92 -7.40 7.18
CA GLU A 247 -5.60 -8.28 8.14
C GLU A 247 -6.18 -7.48 9.32
N ARG A 248 -5.49 -6.44 9.77
CA ARG A 248 -6.01 -5.59 10.83
C ARG A 248 -7.19 -4.74 10.37
N SER A 249 -7.17 -4.31 9.12
CA SER A 249 -8.23 -3.50 8.51
C SER A 249 -9.61 -4.17 8.54
N GLU A 250 -9.68 -5.52 8.52
CA GLU A 250 -10.92 -6.30 8.65
C GLU A 250 -11.69 -5.95 9.94
N ALA A 251 -10.96 -5.75 11.05
CA ALA A 251 -11.55 -5.43 12.35
C ALA A 251 -11.87 -3.94 12.52
N LEU A 252 -11.41 -3.10 11.59
CA LEU A 252 -11.50 -1.65 11.60
C LEU A 252 -12.18 -1.14 10.30
N SER A 253 -13.15 -1.92 9.79
CA SER A 253 -13.98 -1.50 8.66
C SER A 253 -14.70 -0.19 8.99
N GLY A 254 -14.60 0.80 8.09
CA GLY A 254 -15.12 2.15 8.31
C GLY A 254 -14.10 3.17 8.81
N GLU A 255 -12.99 2.72 9.40
CA GLU A 255 -11.93 3.61 9.89
C GLU A 255 -11.02 4.08 8.75
N ARG A 256 -10.43 5.27 8.93
CA ARG A 256 -9.45 5.86 8.02
C ARG A 256 -8.13 5.07 8.04
N TRP A 257 -7.41 5.03 6.92
CA TRP A 257 -6.18 4.23 6.80
C TRP A 257 -5.05 4.64 7.75
N ASP A 258 -4.94 5.92 8.13
CA ASP A 258 -4.01 6.41 9.15
C ASP A 258 -4.26 5.73 10.51
N ALA A 259 -5.53 5.59 10.92
CA ALA A 259 -5.91 4.88 12.13
C ALA A 259 -5.68 3.37 12.03
N VAL A 260 -5.97 2.76 10.87
CA VAL A 260 -5.72 1.34 10.63
C VAL A 260 -4.22 1.01 10.71
N LEU A 261 -3.39 1.81 10.04
CA LEU A 261 -1.92 1.70 10.07
C LEU A 261 -1.39 1.87 11.49
N ALA A 262 -1.82 2.92 12.18
CA ALA A 262 -1.38 3.21 13.55
C ALA A 262 -1.69 2.05 14.51
N ASP A 263 -2.90 1.51 14.44
CA ASP A 263 -3.33 0.41 15.29
C ASP A 263 -2.62 -0.91 14.91
N ALA A 264 -2.45 -1.21 13.62
CA ALA A 264 -1.74 -2.40 13.15
C ALA A 264 -0.26 -2.42 13.58
N LEU A 265 0.38 -1.25 13.55
CA LEU A 265 1.82 -1.11 13.80
C LEU A 265 2.16 -0.73 15.24
N GLY A 266 1.16 -0.40 16.06
CA GLY A 266 1.36 0.00 17.45
C GLY A 266 2.12 1.32 17.62
N VAL A 267 2.05 2.21 16.63
CA VAL A 267 2.65 3.54 16.62
C VAL A 267 1.58 4.56 16.24
N ASP A 268 1.64 5.80 16.73
CA ASP A 268 0.71 6.82 16.27
C ASP A 268 1.00 7.23 14.80
N ALA A 269 -0.03 7.71 14.10
CA ALA A 269 0.09 8.04 12.68
C ALA A 269 1.12 9.15 12.42
N LEU A 270 1.23 10.16 13.29
CA LEU A 270 2.19 11.25 13.07
C LEU A 270 3.63 10.73 13.14
N THR A 271 3.94 9.90 14.13
CA THR A 271 5.26 9.26 14.26
C THR A 271 5.56 8.32 13.09
N LEU A 272 4.57 7.53 12.62
CA LEU A 272 4.71 6.66 11.46
C LEU A 272 5.09 7.44 10.20
N PHE A 273 4.30 8.47 9.87
CA PHE A 273 4.50 9.23 8.64
C PHE A 273 5.74 10.13 8.71
N ALA A 274 6.08 10.68 9.89
CA ALA A 274 7.34 11.39 10.07
C ALA A 274 8.54 10.46 9.86
N GLY A 275 8.51 9.26 10.45
CA GLY A 275 9.57 8.26 10.25
C GLY A 275 9.73 7.86 8.78
N PHE A 276 8.62 7.63 8.09
CA PHE A 276 8.59 7.36 6.65
C PHE A 276 9.23 8.50 5.84
N SER A 277 8.74 9.74 5.99
CA SER A 277 9.25 10.89 5.24
C SER A 277 10.74 11.14 5.51
N GLY A 278 11.18 11.02 6.76
CA GLY A 278 12.58 11.14 7.14
C GLY A 278 13.45 10.05 6.50
N ALA A 279 12.99 8.80 6.52
CA ALA A 279 13.71 7.69 5.91
C ALA A 279 13.81 7.81 4.37
N TYR A 280 12.73 8.28 3.72
CA TYR A 280 12.69 8.55 2.29
C TYR A 280 13.64 9.67 1.90
N ALA A 281 13.54 10.84 2.56
CA ALA A 281 14.38 12.00 2.28
C ALA A 281 15.87 11.74 2.54
N ALA A 282 16.18 10.94 3.57
CA ALA A 282 17.56 10.57 3.90
C ALA A 282 18.10 9.37 3.07
N GLU A 283 17.33 8.86 2.11
CA GLU A 283 17.72 7.74 1.23
C GLU A 283 18.15 6.48 2.00
N THR A 284 17.44 6.16 3.09
CA THR A 284 17.79 5.05 3.99
C THR A 284 17.04 3.75 3.72
N LEU A 285 16.06 3.76 2.81
CA LEU A 285 15.35 2.54 2.39
C LEU A 285 16.26 1.71 1.49
N ARG A 286 16.09 0.39 1.50
CA ARG A 286 16.91 -0.58 0.76
C ARG A 286 17.08 -0.21 -0.71
N GLU A 287 16.00 0.28 -1.31
CA GLU A 287 15.90 0.58 -2.74
C GLU A 287 15.97 2.09 -3.03
N SER A 288 16.31 2.95 -2.05
CA SER A 288 16.31 4.42 -2.20
C SER A 288 17.10 4.93 -3.42
N SER A 289 18.14 4.23 -3.85
CA SER A 289 18.89 4.57 -5.07
C SER A 289 18.08 4.51 -6.38
N LYS A 290 16.89 3.89 -6.36
CA LYS A 290 15.95 3.81 -7.48
C LYS A 290 14.81 4.82 -7.36
N TYR A 291 14.62 5.41 -6.18
CA TYR A 291 13.52 6.34 -5.93
C TYR A 291 13.89 7.75 -6.38
N GLU A 292 12.89 8.52 -6.80
CA GLU A 292 13.08 9.92 -7.12
C GLU A 292 13.30 10.72 -5.83
N ARG A 293 14.21 11.70 -5.88
CA ARG A 293 14.47 12.55 -4.71
C ARG A 293 13.39 13.62 -4.59
N PRO A 294 13.01 14.05 -3.37
CA PRO A 294 12.07 15.14 -3.19
C PRO A 294 12.43 16.37 -4.04
N ALA A 295 11.44 16.92 -4.75
CA ALA A 295 11.66 17.99 -5.72
C ALA A 295 12.01 19.33 -5.05
N GLU A 296 11.38 19.62 -3.92
CA GLU A 296 11.60 20.83 -3.12
C GLU A 296 12.42 20.50 -1.88
N ILE A 297 13.63 21.06 -1.81
CA ILE A 297 14.53 20.91 -0.66
C ILE A 297 14.99 22.30 -0.24
N VAL A 298 14.58 22.73 0.96
CA VAL A 298 14.97 24.03 1.52
C VAL A 298 16.26 23.89 2.32
N THR A 299 17.26 24.73 2.03
CA THR A 299 18.47 24.75 2.86
C THR A 299 18.20 25.42 4.20
N PHE A 300 18.42 24.70 5.30
CA PHE A 300 18.35 25.21 6.66
C PHE A 300 19.72 25.65 7.17
N ASP A 301 19.87 26.92 7.54
CA ASP A 301 21.11 27.54 8.00
C ASP A 301 21.16 27.86 9.50
N GLY A 302 20.11 27.46 10.22
CA GLY A 302 19.88 27.76 11.63
C GLY A 302 19.08 29.03 11.87
N ALA A 303 18.80 29.84 10.83
CA ALA A 303 17.86 30.93 10.94
C ALA A 303 16.43 30.40 11.17
N GLU A 304 15.63 31.17 11.89
CA GLU A 304 14.21 30.86 12.10
C GLU A 304 13.50 30.64 10.76
N GLN A 305 12.88 29.47 10.59
CA GLN A 305 12.03 29.16 9.43
C GLN A 305 10.62 28.89 9.93
N MET A 306 9.64 29.52 9.30
CA MET A 306 8.23 29.31 9.60
C MET A 306 7.54 28.73 8.37
N GLY A 307 6.65 27.77 8.57
CA GLY A 307 5.89 27.16 7.49
C GLY A 307 4.57 26.55 7.97
N GLN A 308 3.90 25.88 7.04
CA GLN A 308 2.68 25.12 7.29
C GLN A 308 2.73 23.84 6.47
N VAL A 309 2.34 22.73 7.06
CA VAL A 309 2.27 21.42 6.40
C VAL A 309 0.86 20.84 6.47
N ASN A 310 0.47 20.04 5.48
CA ASN A 310 -0.81 19.34 5.50
C ASN A 310 -0.77 18.15 6.47
N TYR A 311 -1.95 17.60 6.77
CA TYR A 311 -2.05 16.44 7.65
C TYR A 311 -1.26 15.26 7.08
N LEU A 312 -0.26 14.82 7.83
CA LEU A 312 0.70 13.75 7.47
C LEU A 312 1.45 14.02 6.15
N GLY A 313 1.41 15.25 5.64
CA GLY A 313 2.29 15.75 4.59
C GLY A 313 3.60 16.27 5.20
N SER A 314 4.64 16.41 4.39
CA SER A 314 5.99 16.76 4.86
C SER A 314 6.72 17.77 3.99
N ASP A 315 7.32 18.77 4.64
CA ASP A 315 8.33 19.64 4.04
C ASP A 315 9.73 19.01 4.20
N VAL A 316 10.58 19.14 3.19
CA VAL A 316 11.93 18.55 3.16
C VAL A 316 13.01 19.63 3.20
N PHE A 317 13.98 19.44 4.09
CA PHE A 317 15.09 20.36 4.32
C PHE A 317 16.43 19.67 4.14
N VAL A 318 17.46 20.46 3.83
CA VAL A 318 18.87 20.05 3.90
C VAL A 318 19.64 20.96 4.85
N ALA A 319 20.35 20.38 5.81
CA ALA A 319 21.14 21.15 6.77
C ALA A 319 22.42 21.68 6.13
N SER A 320 22.70 22.97 6.29
CA SER A 320 23.94 23.57 5.75
C SER A 320 25.20 23.27 6.58
N ARG A 321 25.02 22.88 7.84
CA ARG A 321 26.08 22.53 8.79
C ARG A 321 25.54 21.60 9.88
N GLY A 322 26.44 20.99 10.64
CA GLY A 322 26.08 20.24 11.85
C GLY A 322 25.39 21.13 12.87
N MET A 323 24.15 20.79 13.27
CA MET A 323 23.40 21.53 14.28
C MET A 323 22.29 20.70 14.91
N TRP A 324 21.82 21.15 16.08
CA TRP A 324 20.53 20.76 16.59
C TRP A 324 19.44 21.57 15.89
N VAL A 325 18.38 20.91 15.45
CA VAL A 325 17.16 21.55 14.96
C VAL A 325 16.07 21.32 16.00
N ASP A 326 15.50 22.41 16.50
CA ASP A 326 14.38 22.39 17.43
C ASP A 326 13.10 22.82 16.70
N LEU A 327 12.01 22.11 16.96
CA LEU A 327 10.65 22.53 16.64
C LEU A 327 10.11 23.33 17.83
N SER A 328 10.08 24.66 17.71
CA SER A 328 9.76 25.56 18.83
C SER A 328 8.26 25.81 19.01
N GLU A 329 7.48 25.66 17.94
CA GLU A 329 6.02 25.77 17.92
C GLU A 329 5.46 24.85 16.83
N GLY A 330 4.28 24.26 17.09
CA GLY A 330 3.54 23.50 16.10
C GLY A 330 3.10 22.11 16.56
N ASP A 331 2.01 21.63 15.98
CA ASP A 331 1.61 20.23 16.05
C ASP A 331 2.24 19.48 14.86
N ALA A 332 3.56 19.26 14.95
CA ALA A 332 4.36 18.59 13.92
C ALA A 332 5.48 17.73 14.57
N LEU A 333 6.13 16.89 13.77
CA LEU A 333 7.34 16.17 14.17
C LEU A 333 8.47 16.38 13.16
N LEU A 334 9.70 16.42 13.68
CA LEU A 334 10.91 16.35 12.87
C LEU A 334 11.30 14.89 12.67
N ALA A 335 11.88 14.56 11.51
CA ALA A 335 12.47 13.26 11.28
C ALA A 335 13.70 13.30 10.36
N ASN A 336 14.62 12.37 10.56
CA ASN A 336 15.77 12.11 9.70
C ASN A 336 16.15 10.61 9.74
N ALA A 337 17.35 10.26 9.24
CA ALA A 337 17.86 8.88 9.27
C ALA A 337 18.00 8.28 10.68
N ASP A 338 18.12 9.11 11.72
CA ASP A 338 18.45 8.69 13.08
C ASP A 338 17.24 8.64 14.01
N GLY A 339 16.11 9.25 13.63
CA GLY A 339 14.87 9.11 14.38
C GLY A 339 13.82 10.20 14.12
N VAL A 340 12.81 10.20 15.00
CA VAL A 340 11.66 11.11 14.98
C VAL A 340 11.56 11.81 16.33
N GLY A 341 11.26 13.12 16.34
CA GLY A 341 11.05 13.87 17.57
C GLY A 341 10.81 15.37 17.36
N ALA A 342 10.69 16.12 18.45
CA ALA A 342 10.62 17.59 18.41
C ALA A 342 12.01 18.25 18.26
N ARG A 343 13.07 17.45 18.35
CA ARG A 343 14.47 17.88 18.27
C ARG A 343 15.30 16.78 17.63
N LEU A 344 16.20 17.15 16.73
CA LEU A 344 17.15 16.21 16.11
C LEU A 344 18.50 16.87 15.84
N TRP A 345 19.55 16.05 15.84
CA TRP A 345 20.84 16.43 15.30
C TRP A 345 20.87 16.12 13.80
N VAL A 346 21.41 17.03 13.00
CA VAL A 346 21.64 16.85 11.56
C VAL A 346 23.05 17.29 11.23
N ASP A 347 23.77 16.49 10.44
CA ASP A 347 25.07 16.88 9.90
C ASP A 347 24.92 17.74 8.65
N ALA A 348 26.03 18.36 8.23
CA ALA A 348 26.04 19.17 7.01
C ALA A 348 25.73 18.30 5.77
N GLY A 349 24.68 18.66 5.04
CA GLY A 349 24.21 17.93 3.85
C GLY A 349 23.17 16.86 4.15
N ASP A 350 22.85 16.59 5.42
CA ASP A 350 21.79 15.66 5.78
C ASP A 350 20.42 16.24 5.46
N HIS A 351 19.51 15.36 5.05
CA HIS A 351 18.11 15.69 4.86
C HIS A 351 17.33 15.42 6.15
N PHE A 352 16.37 16.28 6.43
CA PHE A 352 15.38 16.08 7.48
C PHE A 352 14.03 16.61 7.03
N THR A 353 12.96 16.17 7.67
CA THR A 353 11.59 16.53 7.31
C THR A 353 10.84 17.15 8.49
N VAL A 354 9.79 17.92 8.18
CA VAL A 354 8.77 18.37 9.13
C VAL A 354 7.43 17.80 8.69
N THR A 355 6.77 17.01 9.53
CA THR A 355 5.50 16.34 9.20
C THR A 355 4.37 16.84 10.08
N GLY A 356 3.23 17.20 9.48
CA GLY A 356 2.11 17.87 10.17
C GLY A 356 1.10 16.92 10.84
N ALA A 357 0.60 17.28 12.02
CA ALA A 357 -0.44 16.55 12.74
C ALA A 357 -1.87 16.93 12.37
N GLU A 358 -2.05 18.01 11.61
CA GLU A 358 -3.34 18.47 11.06
C GLU A 358 -3.12 19.27 9.76
N ASP A 359 -4.20 19.55 9.01
CA ASP A 359 -4.10 20.33 7.78
C ASP A 359 -3.76 21.79 8.07
N GLY A 360 -2.65 22.27 7.51
CA GLY A 360 -2.16 23.62 7.76
C GLY A 360 -1.50 23.78 9.13
N ALA A 361 -1.02 22.68 9.73
CA ALA A 361 -0.29 22.69 10.99
C ALA A 361 0.91 23.65 10.86
N PRO A 362 0.92 24.77 11.63
CA PRO A 362 2.04 25.70 11.59
C PRO A 362 3.24 25.06 12.25
N TYR A 363 4.44 25.39 11.78
CA TYR A 363 5.68 25.02 12.45
C TYR A 363 6.67 26.19 12.47
N THR A 364 7.54 26.19 13.47
CA THR A 364 8.72 27.06 13.52
C THR A 364 9.96 26.23 13.82
N LEU A 365 10.93 26.26 12.91
CA LEU A 365 12.25 25.64 13.07
C LEU A 365 13.25 26.67 13.56
N MET A 366 14.10 26.26 14.50
CA MET A 366 15.20 27.06 15.01
C MET A 366 16.44 26.19 15.24
N GLU A 367 17.63 26.79 15.17
CA GLU A 367 18.83 26.13 15.70
C GLU A 367 18.71 25.96 17.22
N GLY A 368 18.83 24.72 17.68
CA GLY A 368 18.84 24.39 19.09
C GLY A 368 20.19 24.66 19.75
N GLU A 369 20.17 25.13 20.99
CA GLU A 369 21.40 25.30 21.78
C GLU A 369 22.02 23.93 22.09
N GLU A 370 23.35 23.79 21.95
CA GLU A 370 24.05 22.57 22.36
C GLU A 370 23.78 22.32 23.86
N GLN A 371 23.18 21.17 24.18
CA GLN A 371 22.87 20.85 25.56
C GLN A 371 24.15 20.43 26.26
N GLU A 372 24.80 21.38 26.96
CA GLU A 372 25.97 21.10 27.79
C GLU A 372 25.58 20.07 28.88
N GLY A 373 25.85 18.77 28.63
CA GLY A 373 25.83 17.75 29.68
C GLY A 373 25.13 16.43 29.39
N ASP A 374 24.53 16.23 28.21
CA ASP A 374 23.98 14.91 27.84
C ASP A 374 24.74 14.32 26.64
N THR A 375 25.98 13.92 26.87
CA THR A 375 26.75 13.23 25.82
C THR A 375 26.26 11.80 25.58
N GLY A 376 25.24 11.30 26.29
CA GLY A 376 24.68 9.95 26.10
C GLY A 376 25.67 8.78 26.25
N LEU A 377 26.95 9.08 26.43
CA LEU A 377 28.02 8.16 26.75
C LEU A 377 27.86 7.82 28.21
N VAL A 378 26.95 6.88 28.48
CA VAL A 378 27.00 6.08 29.69
C VAL A 378 28.38 5.43 29.66
N ASP A 379 29.31 5.98 30.45
CA ASP A 379 30.54 5.27 30.77
C ASP A 379 30.12 3.88 31.25
N GLU A 380 30.42 2.85 30.47
CA GLU A 380 30.29 1.44 30.87
C GLU A 380 31.32 1.17 31.97
N ASP A 381 31.11 1.78 33.16
CA ASP A 381 31.92 1.53 34.33
C ASP A 381 31.32 0.31 35.06
N ASP A 382 32.01 -0.80 34.89
CA ASP A 382 31.85 -2.06 35.59
C ASP A 382 31.72 -1.83 37.12
N GLY A 383 30.54 -2.05 37.72
CA GLY A 383 30.48 -2.12 39.18
C GLY A 383 29.13 -2.09 39.88
N GLY A 384 28.44 -3.22 39.89
CA GLY A 384 27.78 -3.78 41.09
C GLY A 384 26.81 -2.94 41.94
N GLY A 385 25.55 -3.39 41.99
CA GLY A 385 24.81 -3.50 43.26
C GLY A 385 23.57 -2.62 43.45
N GLY A 386 22.40 -3.23 43.18
CA GLY A 386 21.20 -3.20 44.05
C GLY A 386 20.50 -1.87 44.37
N GLY A 387 19.22 -1.76 43.97
CA GLY A 387 18.27 -0.86 44.61
C GLY A 387 17.23 -0.29 43.65
N GLY A 388 15.95 -0.64 43.86
CA GLY A 388 14.86 -0.30 42.94
C GLY A 388 14.37 1.15 43.00
N GLY A 389 13.70 1.55 41.93
CA GLY A 389 12.92 2.79 41.82
C GLY A 389 12.25 2.89 40.45
N LYS A 390 10.93 3.12 40.44
CA LYS A 390 10.07 3.28 39.25
C LYS A 390 9.99 4.75 38.82
N SER A 391 10.16 5.02 37.53
CA SER A 391 9.53 6.10 36.70
C SER A 391 10.20 6.03 35.31
N GLY A 392 9.56 6.04 34.15
CA GLY A 392 8.24 6.51 33.77
C GLY A 392 8.37 7.66 32.75
N GLY A 393 8.89 7.35 31.55
CA GLY A 393 9.07 8.28 30.42
C GLY A 393 9.71 7.54 29.26
N GLY A 394 8.89 6.93 28.40
CA GLY A 394 9.36 6.13 27.27
C GLY A 394 9.46 6.98 26.02
N THR A 395 10.68 7.23 25.56
CA THR A 395 10.96 7.53 24.16
C THR A 395 10.70 6.25 23.37
N CYS A 396 9.77 6.28 22.41
CA CYS A 396 9.65 5.21 21.41
C CYS A 396 10.79 5.37 20.40
N GLY A 397 12.01 5.04 20.83
CA GLY A 397 13.14 4.97 19.92
C GLY A 397 12.92 3.78 18.98
N LEU A 398 12.68 4.06 17.70
CA LEU A 398 12.92 3.13 16.61
C LEU A 398 14.45 2.92 16.49
N THR A 399 15.06 2.30 17.50
CA THR A 399 16.49 1.97 17.44
C THR A 399 16.68 0.84 16.46
N ARG A 400 17.51 1.04 15.43
CA ARG A 400 17.99 -0.02 14.53
C ARG A 400 18.34 -1.28 15.33
N PRO A 401 17.85 -2.47 14.96
CA PRO A 401 18.35 -3.70 15.57
C PRO A 401 19.83 -3.84 15.21
N SER A 402 20.71 -3.67 16.20
CA SER A 402 22.13 -3.97 16.06
C SER A 402 22.26 -5.45 15.65
N HIS A 403 22.95 -5.72 14.55
CA HIS A 403 23.25 -7.08 14.08
C HIS A 403 23.91 -7.91 15.19
N GLY A 404 23.11 -8.72 15.88
CA GLY A 404 23.51 -9.63 16.95
C GLY A 404 22.81 -10.97 16.76
N ALA A 405 23.61 -12.00 16.52
CA ALA A 405 23.15 -13.36 16.24
C ALA A 405 22.23 -13.93 17.32
N GLY A 406 21.10 -14.50 16.88
CA GLY A 406 20.50 -15.69 17.47
C GLY A 406 19.36 -15.46 18.46
N TRP A 407 18.12 -15.54 17.97
CA TRP A 407 16.98 -16.07 18.72
C TRP A 407 16.04 -16.87 17.79
N LEU A 408 16.24 -18.19 17.75
CA LEU A 408 15.21 -19.16 17.34
C LEU A 408 14.28 -19.36 18.54
N GLY A 409 13.20 -18.57 18.60
CA GLY A 409 12.11 -18.73 19.56
C GLY A 409 10.90 -19.35 18.89
N LEU A 410 10.60 -20.61 19.24
CA LEU A 410 9.40 -21.35 18.83
C LEU A 410 8.11 -20.50 18.88
N ILE A 411 7.42 -20.35 17.75
CA ILE A 411 5.97 -20.20 17.72
C ILE A 411 5.38 -21.53 17.29
N GLY A 412 4.77 -22.21 18.25
CA GLY A 412 4.02 -23.44 18.03
C GLY A 412 2.71 -23.17 17.32
N LEU A 413 2.53 -23.86 16.19
CA LEU A 413 1.26 -24.20 15.56
C LEU A 413 0.16 -24.53 16.58
N LEU A 414 -0.93 -23.77 16.56
CA LEU A 414 -2.29 -24.23 16.86
C LEU A 414 -3.33 -23.31 16.21
N ALA A 415 -3.31 -23.20 14.87
CA ALA A 415 -4.46 -22.72 14.11
C ALA A 415 -5.45 -23.88 13.91
N LEU A 416 -6.30 -24.11 14.92
CA LEU A 416 -7.53 -24.87 14.74
C LEU A 416 -8.49 -24.02 13.90
N GLY A 417 -8.50 -24.29 12.60
CA GLY A 417 -9.38 -23.63 11.64
C GLY A 417 -10.84 -23.69 12.07
N ARG A 418 -11.40 -22.53 12.44
CA ARG A 418 -12.83 -22.28 12.35
C ARG A 418 -13.12 -21.68 10.99
N ARG A 419 -13.25 -22.55 9.97
CA ARG A 419 -13.99 -22.22 8.75
C ARG A 419 -15.40 -21.76 9.16
N ARG A 420 -15.80 -20.56 8.75
CA ARG A 420 -17.22 -20.19 8.71
C ARG A 420 -17.91 -21.16 7.75
N ARG A 421 -18.62 -22.16 8.29
CA ARG A 421 -19.68 -22.84 7.55
C ARG A 421 -20.92 -21.99 7.71
N SER A 422 -21.33 -21.32 6.64
CA SER A 422 -22.67 -20.75 6.54
C SER A 422 -23.72 -21.85 6.78
N PRO A 423 -24.81 -21.58 7.53
CA PRO A 423 -25.84 -22.58 7.76
C PRO A 423 -26.55 -22.87 6.44
N ARG A 424 -26.36 -24.08 5.89
CA ARG A 424 -27.24 -24.60 4.83
C ARG A 424 -28.66 -24.68 5.39
N GLY A 425 -29.51 -23.73 5.00
CA GLY A 425 -30.95 -23.85 5.18
C GLY A 425 -31.44 -25.13 4.53
N ARG A 426 -32.02 -26.04 5.33
CA ARG A 426 -32.81 -27.15 4.79
C ARG A 426 -34.13 -26.57 4.30
N LEU A 427 -34.32 -26.55 2.99
CA LEU A 427 -35.66 -26.47 2.41
C LEU A 427 -36.37 -27.79 2.71
N GLY A 428 -37.54 -27.68 3.34
CA GLY A 428 -38.57 -28.71 3.40
C GLY A 428 -39.67 -28.42 2.40
#